data_AF-U4PY02-F1
#
_entry.id   AF-U4PY02-F1
#
_cell.length_a   1.000
_cell.length_b   1.000
_cell.length_c   1.000
_cell.angle_alpha   90.00
_cell.angle_beta   90.00
_cell.angle_gamma   90.00
#
_symmetry.space_group_name_H-M   'P 1'
#
loop_
_entity.id
_entity.type
_entity.pdbx_description
1 polymer ?
#
loop_
_entity_poly.entity_id
_entity_poly.type
_entity_poly.pdbx_seq_one_letter_code
_entity_poly.pdbx_strand_id
1 'polypeptide(L)'
;MTDFLEVKAKRTFAVGKELKTKKSDPFKVEAGEAKQLEAQGLVDIVGEAQAAVEDDATDEAADKPVISSARSTKKKDKPDAVNEGS
;
A
#
# COMPACT_ATOMS: atom_id res chain seq x y z
N MET A 1 -17.39 -23.89 -7.20
CA MET A 1 -15.97 -24.27 -7.23
C MET A 1 -15.23 -22.99 -7.50
N THR A 2 -14.30 -22.58 -6.63
CA THR A 2 -13.58 -21.31 -6.82
C THR A 2 -12.38 -21.57 -7.72
N ASP A 3 -12.26 -20.79 -8.79
CA ASP A 3 -11.12 -20.86 -9.68
C ASP A 3 -9.94 -20.09 -9.08
N PHE A 4 -8.76 -20.72 -9.07
CA PHE A 4 -7.52 -20.12 -8.58
C PHE A 4 -6.56 -19.90 -9.75
N LEU A 5 -5.97 -18.71 -9.80
CA LEU A 5 -4.96 -18.34 -10.79
C LEU A 5 -3.62 -18.14 -10.09
N GLU A 6 -2.56 -18.58 -10.74
CA GLU A 6 -1.19 -18.34 -10.28
C GLU A 6 -0.71 -16.98 -10.78
N VAL A 7 -0.25 -16.14 -9.85
CA VAL A 7 0.18 -14.78 -10.16
C VAL A 7 1.58 -14.52 -9.60
N LYS A 8 2.33 -13.64 -10.27
CA LYS A 8 3.65 -13.21 -9.85
C LYS A 8 3.65 -11.72 -9.54
N ALA A 9 4.15 -11.37 -8.36
CA ALA A 9 4.26 -9.97 -7.95
C ALA A 9 5.22 -9.19 -8.87
N LYS A 10 4.73 -8.07 -9.43
CA LYS A 10 5.53 -7.12 -10.21
C LYS A 10 6.21 -6.08 -9.32
N ARG A 11 5.55 -5.67 -8.23
CA ARG A 11 6.06 -4.71 -7.25
C ARG A 11 5.84 -5.20 -5.82
N THR A 12 6.29 -4.45 -4.82
CA THR A 12 6.03 -4.77 -3.42
C THR A 12 4.67 -4.25 -3.00
N PHE A 13 3.80 -5.12 -2.50
CA PHE A 13 2.47 -4.77 -2.00
C PHE A 13 2.03 -5.70 -0.88
N ALA A 14 1.07 -5.25 -0.07
CA ALA A 14 0.50 -6.03 1.02
C ALA A 14 -0.78 -6.74 0.54
N VAL A 15 -0.87 -8.03 0.81
CA VAL A 15 -2.08 -8.85 0.65
C VAL A 15 -2.47 -9.33 2.04
N GLY A 16 -3.51 -8.71 2.62
CA GLY A 16 -3.87 -8.93 4.01
C GLY A 16 -2.70 -8.61 4.96
N LYS A 17 -2.09 -9.64 5.55
CA LYS A 17 -0.92 -9.53 6.44
C LYS A 17 0.41 -9.89 5.78
N GLU A 18 0.36 -10.42 4.56
CA GLU A 18 1.55 -10.87 3.82
C GLU A 18 2.07 -9.77 2.91
N LEU A 19 3.37 -9.50 2.98
CA LEU A 19 4.03 -8.58 2.05
C LEU A 19 4.57 -9.40 0.86
N LYS A 20 3.96 -9.22 -0.32
CA LYS A 20 4.46 -9.80 -1.56
C LYS A 20 5.41 -8.81 -2.21
N THR A 21 6.59 -9.30 -2.59
CA THR A 21 7.65 -8.54 -3.25
C THR A 21 7.87 -9.04 -4.68
N LYS A 22 8.54 -8.25 -5.52
CA LYS A 22 8.91 -8.67 -6.89
C LYS A 22 9.74 -9.97 -6.95
N LYS A 23 10.44 -10.31 -5.86
CA LYS A 23 11.28 -11.52 -5.75
C LYS A 23 10.56 -12.71 -5.15
N SER A 24 9.32 -12.55 -4.69
CA SER A 24 8.53 -13.68 -4.19
C SER A 24 8.28 -14.68 -5.32
N ASP A 25 8.21 -15.94 -4.94
CA ASP A 25 7.71 -16.97 -5.84
C ASP A 25 6.26 -16.67 -6.27
N PRO A 26 5.85 -17.15 -7.45
CA PRO A 26 4.45 -17.11 -7.86
C PRO A 26 3.54 -17.73 -6.79
N PHE A 27 2.37 -17.14 -6.60
CA PHE A 27 1.41 -17.57 -5.59
C PHE A 27 0.02 -17.64 -6.19
N LYS A 28 -0.82 -18.50 -5.63
CA LYS A 28 -2.19 -18.72 -6.11
C LYS A 28 -3.15 -17.82 -5.35
N VAL A 29 -4.00 -17.13 -6.10
CA VAL A 29 -5.10 -16.30 -5.58
C VAL A 29 -6.39 -16.62 -6.33
N GLU A 30 -7.53 -16.25 -5.76
CA GLU A 30 -8.82 -16.43 -6.44
C GLU A 30 -8.86 -15.65 -7.75
N ALA A 31 -9.55 -16.17 -8.77
CA ALA A 31 -9.60 -15.55 -10.10
C ALA A 31 -10.11 -14.11 -10.09
N GLY A 32 -11.05 -13.78 -9.19
CA GLY A 32 -11.52 -12.40 -9.01
C GLY A 32 -10.45 -11.47 -8.43
N GLU A 33 -9.70 -11.95 -7.44
CA GLU A 33 -8.60 -11.20 -6.82
C GLU A 33 -7.41 -11.04 -7.77
N ALA A 34 -7.04 -12.09 -8.52
CA ALA A 34 -5.99 -12.05 -9.53
C ALA A 34 -6.19 -10.90 -10.52
N LYS A 35 -7.41 -10.80 -11.10
CA LYS A 35 -7.76 -9.76 -12.06
C LYS A 35 -7.71 -8.36 -11.47
N GLN A 36 -8.12 -8.20 -10.21
CA GLN A 36 -8.03 -6.91 -9.52
C GLN A 36 -6.58 -6.49 -9.29
N LEU A 37 -5.72 -7.41 -8.86
CA LEU A 37 -4.30 -7.14 -8.63
C LEU A 37 -3.54 -6.88 -9.93
N GLU A 38 -3.89 -7.60 -11.00
CA GLU A 38 -3.34 -7.37 -12.34
C GLU A 38 -3.78 -6.02 -12.91
N ALA A 39 -5.07 -5.66 -12.79
CA ALA A 39 -5.59 -4.37 -13.23
C ALA A 39 -4.94 -3.18 -12.49
N GLN A 40 -4.47 -3.38 -11.26
CA GLN A 40 -3.68 -2.40 -10.51
C GLN A 40 -2.17 -2.42 -10.85
N GLY A 41 -1.75 -3.33 -11.73
CA GLY A 41 -0.35 -3.57 -12.08
C GLY A 41 0.51 -4.05 -10.91
N LEU A 42 -0.09 -4.71 -9.91
CA LEU A 42 0.61 -5.26 -8.74
C LEU A 42 1.21 -6.64 -9.02
N VAL A 43 0.50 -7.45 -9.81
CA VAL A 43 0.89 -8.81 -10.20
C VAL A 43 0.76 -9.02 -11.70
N ASP A 44 1.27 -10.16 -12.17
CA ASP A 44 1.18 -10.68 -13.53
C ASP A 44 0.63 -12.11 -13.47
N ILE A 45 -0.38 -12.47 -14.27
CA ILE A 45 -0.97 -13.81 -14.23
C ILE A 45 -0.05 -14.79 -14.97
N VAL A 46 0.58 -15.69 -14.21
CA VAL A 46 1.51 -16.70 -14.74
C VAL A 46 0.68 -17.88 -15.27
N GLY A 47 0.38 -17.87 -16.57
CA GLY A 47 -0.33 -18.96 -17.25
C GLY A 47 -1.46 -18.51 -18.17
N GLU A 48 -1.91 -17.26 -18.08
CA GLU A 48 -2.80 -16.67 -19.08
C GLU A 48 -1.94 -15.92 -20.10
N ALA A 49 -1.97 -16.37 -21.36
CA ALA A 49 -1.16 -15.79 -22.42
C ALA A 49 -1.59 -14.34 -22.69
N GLN A 50 -0.81 -13.39 -22.14
CA GLN A 50 -0.70 -11.99 -22.53
C GLN A 50 -2.03 -11.26 -22.84
N ALA A 51 -2.70 -10.76 -21.81
CA ALA A 51 -3.43 -9.51 -21.93
C ALA A 51 -2.51 -8.37 -21.47
N ALA A 52 -1.60 -7.95 -22.35
CA ALA A 52 -0.85 -6.73 -22.17
C ALA A 52 -1.84 -5.55 -22.15
N VAL A 53 -2.25 -5.12 -20.96
CA VAL A 53 -2.70 -3.75 -20.76
C VAL A 53 -1.43 -2.91 -20.59
N GLU A 54 -0.93 -2.39 -21.71
CA GLU A 54 -0.21 -1.13 -21.73
C GLU A 54 -1.16 -0.06 -21.17
N ASP A 55 -1.13 0.16 -19.86
CA ASP A 55 -1.53 1.45 -19.30
C ASP A 55 -0.23 2.17 -18.92
N ASP A 56 0.33 2.78 -19.96
CA ASP A 56 1.37 3.78 -19.87
C ASP A 56 0.82 4.98 -19.09
N ALA A 57 1.49 5.31 -17.99
CA ALA A 57 1.56 6.63 -17.37
C ALA A 57 0.29 7.52 -17.41
N THR A 58 -0.43 7.58 -16.29
CA THR A 58 -0.90 8.89 -15.80
C THR A 58 -0.36 9.12 -14.39
N ASP A 59 0.77 9.82 -14.34
CA ASP A 59 1.17 10.65 -13.23
C ASP A 59 0.06 11.69 -12.99
N GLU A 60 -0.60 11.65 -11.83
CA GLU A 60 -1.01 12.89 -11.16
C GLU A 60 -1.35 12.65 -9.68
N ALA A 61 -1.02 13.67 -8.90
CA ALA A 61 -1.01 13.69 -7.45
C ALA A 61 -2.41 13.69 -6.82
N ALA A 62 -2.59 12.87 -5.78
CA ALA A 62 -3.43 13.14 -4.60
C ALA A 62 -3.23 11.97 -3.63
N ASP A 63 -2.87 12.09 -2.38
CA ASP A 63 -2.76 13.21 -1.47
C ASP A 63 -1.78 12.68 -0.40
N LYS A 64 -0.53 13.16 -0.42
CA LYS A 64 0.30 13.01 0.77
C LYS A 64 -0.28 14.04 1.73
N PRO A 65 -0.82 13.67 2.92
CA PRO A 65 -0.94 14.67 3.96
C PRO A 65 0.50 15.02 4.32
N VAL A 66 1.00 16.10 3.72
CA VAL A 66 2.17 16.81 4.19
C VAL A 66 1.72 17.39 5.52
N ILE A 67 1.89 16.61 6.58
CA ILE A 67 1.75 17.10 7.94
C ILE A 67 2.97 18.00 8.18
N SER A 68 2.96 19.18 7.56
CA SER A 68 3.75 20.33 7.98
C SER A 68 3.20 20.78 9.32
N SER A 69 3.43 19.98 10.36
CA SER A 69 3.41 20.45 11.73
C SER A 69 4.71 21.20 11.98
N ALA A 70 4.83 22.33 11.29
CA ALA A 70 5.70 23.41 11.71
C ALA A 70 5.07 24.05 12.96
N ARG A 71 5.19 23.37 14.11
CA ARG A 71 4.94 24.01 15.40
C ARG A 71 6.19 23.94 16.25
N SER A 72 7.04 24.92 15.95
CA SER A 72 8.00 25.58 16.82
C SER A 72 8.44 24.81 18.07
N THR A 73 9.69 24.39 18.03
CA THR A 73 10.58 24.37 19.20
C THR A 73 10.59 25.75 19.88
N LYS A 74 9.77 25.96 20.92
CA LYS A 74 10.00 27.06 21.85
C LYS A 74 9.53 26.74 23.27
N LYS A 75 10.53 26.33 24.05
CA LYS A 75 10.84 26.69 25.45
C LYS A 75 9.73 26.49 26.51
N LYS A 76 10.15 25.74 27.53
CA LYS A 76 9.77 25.84 28.96
C LYS A 76 8.83 27.00 29.27
N ASP A 77 7.63 26.68 29.73
CA ASP A 77 6.99 27.48 30.76
C ASP A 77 6.32 26.52 31.75
N LYS A 78 6.64 26.69 33.03
CA LYS A 78 6.07 25.93 34.15
C LYS A 78 4.61 26.36 34.28
N PRO A 79 3.63 25.45 34.36
CA PRO A 79 2.41 25.80 35.06
C PRO A 79 2.72 25.76 36.57
N ASP A 80 2.74 26.96 37.15
CA ASP A 80 2.70 27.24 38.57
C ASP A 80 1.48 26.50 39.17
N ALA A 81 1.73 25.45 39.95
CA ALA A 81 0.70 24.79 40.75
C ALA A 81 0.77 25.38 42.16
N VAL A 82 0.15 26.54 42.35
CA VAL A 82 -0.25 27.02 43.68
C VAL A 82 -1.39 26.11 44.14
N ASN A 83 -1.07 25.13 44.97
CA ASN A 83 -2.06 24.36 45.70
C ASN A 83 -2.30 25.09 47.02
N GLU A 84 -3.41 25.83 47.09
CA GLU A 84 -3.88 26.49 48.30
C GLU A 84 -4.26 25.43 49.34
N GLY A 85 -3.40 25.25 50.34
CA GLY A 85 -3.75 24.58 51.58
C GLY A 85 -4.41 25.58 52.53
N SER A 86 -5.65 25.33 52.91
CA SER A 86 -6.28 25.81 54.14
C SER A 86 -7.38 24.84 54.56
#